data_AF-A0A535MM26-F1
#
_entry.id   AF-A0A535MM26-F1
#
_cell.length_a   1.000
_cell.length_b   1.000
_cell.length_c   1.000
_cell.angle_alpha   90.00
_cell.angle_beta   90.00
_cell.angle_gamma   90.00
#
_symmetry.space_group_name_H-M   'P 1'
#
loop_
_entity.id
_entity.type
_entity.pdbx_description
1 polymer ?
#
loop_
_entity_poly.entity_id
_entity_poly.type
_entity_poly.pdbx_seq_one_letter_code
_entity_poly.pdbx_strand_id
1 'polypeptide(L)'
;MSPDANRRIIRPSLRSVGAAAAASSYQINGLDAHDGKIVQVDGTYYLYGTRYGRGSSSACANSGFFWRQNGTPWCGFGVWTSTDKINWTFQRMLFDPLSANPASPIAPGESWQVTCGFGGAGCFNPRMVQRASDGVWILWFNAPGDYNRIGANAYYAMGCAGPAGPCGPGAGPHGSVHKPNLWTVFGNGDFDLVNDGANGVYIVGTMADQTLSVEQLDVWWTNGVRGVGKSRIGALTSVESPSVFRAGPYLYLTYSSPNCAFCSSDGTGWARSAGGMLGTWTPGGLLSSQSCTGQPRTLNFLDGLPYEWIDQWTPSGAPNQAIANIHLEGVHLDSSGNLLPFGC
;
A
#
# COMPACT_ATOMS: atom_id res chain seq x y z
N MET A 1 -1.98 -23.20 -37.53
CA MET A 1 -0.90 -22.23 -37.24
C MET A 1 -0.90 -21.99 -35.75
N SER A 2 -0.05 -22.70 -35.01
CA SER A 2 0.34 -22.33 -33.65
C SER A 2 1.48 -21.30 -33.79
N PRO A 3 1.64 -20.37 -32.84
CA PRO A 3 2.64 -20.68 -31.82
C PRO A 3 2.25 -20.29 -30.39
N ASP A 4 2.54 -21.23 -29.50
CA ASP A 4 3.10 -21.00 -28.18
C ASP A 4 3.92 -19.71 -28.07
N ALA A 5 3.46 -18.79 -27.22
CA ALA A 5 4.33 -17.87 -26.51
C ALA A 5 4.17 -18.15 -25.02
N ASN A 6 5.06 -19.00 -24.55
CA ASN A 6 5.41 -19.26 -23.16
C ASN A 6 5.82 -17.93 -22.49
N ARG A 7 4.86 -17.05 -22.16
CA ARG A 7 5.09 -15.96 -21.21
C ARG A 7 5.19 -16.60 -19.83
N ARG A 8 6.42 -16.91 -19.42
CA ARG A 8 6.77 -17.11 -18.01
C ARG A 8 6.47 -15.80 -17.28
N ILE A 9 5.21 -15.64 -16.88
CA ILE A 9 4.87 -14.81 -15.74
C ILE A 9 5.68 -15.40 -14.59
N ILE A 10 6.53 -14.57 -13.98
CA ILE A 10 7.02 -14.82 -12.64
C ILE A 10 5.77 -14.82 -11.77
N ARG A 11 5.13 -15.99 -11.67
CA ARG A 11 4.27 -16.27 -10.53
C ARG A 11 5.15 -15.94 -9.34
N PRO A 12 4.72 -15.15 -8.36
CA PRO A 12 5.27 -15.31 -7.03
C PRO A 12 4.84 -16.70 -6.58
N SER A 13 5.43 -17.76 -7.16
CA SER A 13 5.59 -18.98 -6.42
C SER A 13 6.47 -18.53 -5.27
N LEU A 14 5.87 -18.54 -4.09
CA LEU A 14 6.53 -18.44 -2.81
C LEU A 14 7.58 -19.55 -2.75
N ARG A 15 8.71 -19.35 -3.44
CA ARG A 15 9.87 -20.20 -3.27
C ARG A 15 10.30 -19.96 -1.84
N SER A 16 10.51 -21.05 -1.10
CA SER A 16 11.31 -21.01 0.11
C SER A 16 12.56 -20.19 -0.20
N VAL A 17 12.73 -19.07 0.49
CA VAL A 17 13.94 -18.26 0.40
C VAL A 17 15.04 -19.11 1.05
N GLY A 18 15.66 -20.02 0.28
CA GLY A 18 16.88 -20.69 0.72
C GLY A 18 17.97 -19.64 0.78
N ALA A 19 18.66 -19.50 1.93
CA ALA A 19 19.74 -18.55 2.24
C ALA A 19 20.03 -17.54 1.11
N ALA A 20 19.09 -16.62 0.88
CA ALA A 20 19.22 -15.64 -0.19
C ALA A 20 20.26 -14.60 0.24
N ALA A 21 20.96 -14.03 -0.73
CA ALA A 21 21.76 -12.84 -0.48
C ALA A 21 20.91 -11.81 0.29
N ALA A 22 21.46 -11.29 1.38
CA ALA A 22 20.79 -10.30 2.19
C ALA A 22 20.44 -9.07 1.32
N ALA A 23 19.17 -8.68 1.31
CA ALA A 23 18.72 -7.40 0.78
C ALA A 23 19.56 -6.26 1.37
N SER A 24 20.38 -5.60 0.56
CA SER A 24 21.10 -4.41 1.02
C SER A 24 20.17 -3.21 0.97
N SER A 25 20.04 -2.50 2.09
CA SER A 25 19.18 -1.32 2.20
C SER A 25 19.66 -0.17 1.32
N TYR A 26 18.73 0.65 0.84
CA TYR A 26 19.05 1.84 0.05
C TYR A 26 17.95 2.90 0.14
N GLN A 27 18.31 4.13 -0.21
CA GLN A 27 17.39 5.27 -0.20
C GLN A 27 17.02 5.70 -1.62
N ILE A 28 15.78 6.16 -1.77
CA ILE A 28 15.27 6.84 -2.95
C ILE A 28 14.92 8.27 -2.52
N ASN A 29 15.62 9.24 -3.12
CA ASN A 29 15.53 10.65 -2.76
C ASN A 29 14.91 11.47 -3.90
N GLY A 30 14.25 12.58 -3.55
CA GLY A 30 13.77 13.56 -4.52
C GLY A 30 12.58 13.12 -5.37
N LEU A 31 11.89 12.04 -4.99
CA LEU A 31 10.62 11.64 -5.59
C LEU A 31 9.44 12.05 -4.70
N ASP A 32 8.46 12.72 -5.30
CA ASP A 32 7.18 13.02 -4.66
C ASP A 32 6.24 11.81 -4.80
N ALA A 33 6.54 10.72 -4.07
CA ALA A 33 5.93 9.42 -4.27
C ALA A 33 5.87 8.60 -2.96
N HIS A 34 5.00 9.01 -2.05
CA HIS A 34 5.01 8.54 -0.66
C HIS A 34 3.94 7.50 -0.36
N ASP A 35 4.00 6.89 0.83
CA ASP A 35 3.05 5.90 1.35
C ASP A 35 2.75 4.74 0.37
N GLY A 36 3.72 4.47 -0.49
CA GLY A 36 3.56 3.83 -1.78
C GLY A 36 3.70 2.32 -1.78
N LYS A 37 4.05 1.77 -2.95
CA LYS A 37 4.49 0.37 -3.17
C LYS A 37 5.36 0.29 -4.41
N ILE A 38 6.25 -0.69 -4.46
CA ILE A 38 7.00 -1.08 -5.65
C ILE A 38 6.57 -2.48 -6.10
N VAL A 39 6.31 -2.63 -7.39
CA VAL A 39 6.14 -3.95 -8.02
C VAL A 39 7.16 -4.12 -9.14
N GLN A 40 7.60 -5.36 -9.37
CA GLN A 40 8.52 -5.70 -10.45
C GLN A 40 7.77 -6.52 -11.52
N VAL A 41 7.84 -6.06 -12.77
CA VAL A 41 7.22 -6.74 -13.93
C VAL A 41 8.22 -6.76 -15.07
N ASP A 42 8.54 -7.95 -15.57
CA ASP A 42 9.42 -8.14 -16.74
C ASP A 42 10.75 -7.36 -16.66
N GLY A 43 11.36 -7.30 -15.47
CA GLY A 43 12.62 -6.59 -15.21
C GLY A 43 12.49 -5.08 -15.00
N THR A 44 11.28 -4.53 -15.07
CA THR A 44 10.99 -3.12 -14.76
C THR A 44 10.39 -3.00 -13.36
N TYR A 45 10.89 -2.06 -12.57
CA TYR A 45 10.29 -1.67 -11.29
C TYR A 45 9.30 -0.54 -11.52
N TYR A 46 8.12 -0.65 -10.93
CA TYR A 46 7.09 0.38 -10.93
C TYR A 46 6.88 0.82 -9.48
N LEU A 47 7.18 2.07 -9.20
CA LEU A 47 6.98 2.71 -7.90
C LEU A 47 5.72 3.56 -7.98
N TYR A 48 4.78 3.28 -7.09
CA TYR A 48 3.52 4.03 -6.94
C TYR A 48 3.57 4.82 -5.65
N GLY A 49 3.04 6.03 -5.63
CA GLY A 49 3.00 6.81 -4.41
C GLY A 49 2.06 8.00 -4.48
N THR A 50 1.65 8.47 -3.31
CA THR A 50 0.91 9.72 -3.11
C THR A 50 1.81 10.91 -3.38
N ARG A 51 1.24 11.89 -4.09
CA ARG A 51 1.89 13.14 -4.43
C ARG A 51 1.40 14.26 -3.52
N TYR A 52 2.31 15.14 -3.13
CA TYR A 52 2.04 16.30 -2.30
C TYR A 52 2.52 17.60 -2.95
N GLY A 53 3.47 17.53 -3.89
CA GLY A 53 4.22 18.69 -4.36
C GLY A 53 3.39 19.69 -5.17
N ARG A 54 3.81 20.95 -5.18
CA ARG A 54 3.34 21.94 -6.15
C ARG A 54 3.74 21.52 -7.57
N GLY A 55 2.84 21.68 -8.53
CA GLY A 55 3.06 21.30 -9.93
C GLY A 55 3.08 19.79 -10.15
N SER A 56 2.81 18.99 -9.12
CA SER A 56 2.79 17.53 -9.23
C SER A 56 1.65 17.05 -10.14
N SER A 57 0.52 17.74 -10.13
CA SER A 57 -0.60 17.49 -11.05
C SER A 57 -1.26 18.79 -11.46
N SER A 58 -2.19 18.70 -12.43
CA SER A 58 -3.08 19.80 -12.81
C SER A 58 -3.81 20.40 -11.61
N ALA A 59 -4.28 19.55 -10.68
CA ALA A 59 -4.93 19.99 -9.46
C ALA A 59 -3.99 20.75 -8.51
N CYS A 60 -2.71 20.38 -8.48
CA CYS A 60 -1.71 20.96 -7.59
C CYS A 60 -0.80 21.99 -8.26
N ALA A 61 -1.17 22.55 -9.42
CA ALA A 61 -0.34 23.48 -10.18
C ALA A 61 0.20 24.66 -9.34
N ASN A 62 -0.56 25.12 -8.33
CA ASN A 62 -0.26 26.35 -7.60
C ASN A 62 0.26 26.17 -6.17
N SER A 63 -0.20 25.17 -5.41
CA SER A 63 0.09 25.09 -3.96
C SER A 63 0.63 23.74 -3.47
N GLY A 64 0.20 22.62 -4.05
CA GLY A 64 0.43 21.28 -3.46
C GLY A 64 -0.62 20.92 -2.39
N PHE A 65 -0.55 19.69 -1.88
CA PHE A 65 -1.44 19.13 -0.86
C PHE A 65 -0.83 19.27 0.54
N PHE A 66 -1.64 19.66 1.52
CA PHE A 66 -1.24 19.75 2.92
C PHE A 66 -2.28 19.01 3.76
N TRP A 67 -1.88 17.89 4.36
CA TRP A 67 -2.76 17.07 5.18
C TRP A 67 -3.31 17.85 6.37
N ARG A 68 -4.59 17.60 6.71
CA ARG A 68 -5.37 18.33 7.75
C ARG A 68 -5.52 19.83 7.50
N GLN A 69 -5.08 20.34 6.35
CA GLN A 69 -5.30 21.72 5.96
C GLN A 69 -6.41 21.80 4.90
N ASN A 70 -7.57 22.28 5.35
CA ASN A 70 -8.72 22.46 4.48
C ASN A 70 -8.40 23.42 3.32
N GLY A 71 -8.96 23.12 2.15
CA GLY A 71 -8.80 23.96 0.95
C GLY A 71 -7.51 23.76 0.16
N THR A 72 -6.63 22.84 0.57
CA THR A 72 -5.48 22.44 -0.26
C THR A 72 -5.87 21.33 -1.23
N PRO A 73 -5.46 21.39 -2.51
CA PRO A 73 -5.82 20.38 -3.50
C PRO A 73 -5.11 19.06 -3.20
N TRP A 74 -5.80 17.93 -3.36
CA TRP A 74 -5.17 16.61 -3.31
C TRP A 74 -4.47 16.31 -4.64
N CYS A 75 -3.19 15.94 -4.62
CA CYS A 75 -2.41 15.94 -5.86
C CYS A 75 -2.47 14.66 -6.68
N GLY A 76 -3.04 13.58 -6.17
CA GLY A 76 -3.14 12.31 -6.89
C GLY A 76 -2.05 11.30 -6.55
N PHE A 77 -2.13 10.16 -7.25
CA PHE A 77 -1.11 9.12 -7.21
C PHE A 77 -0.29 9.11 -8.50
N GLY A 78 1.03 9.06 -8.38
CA GLY A 78 1.94 8.91 -9.51
C GLY A 78 2.45 7.49 -9.69
N VAL A 79 3.02 7.21 -10.86
CA VAL A 79 3.84 6.03 -11.11
C VAL A 79 5.17 6.43 -11.76
N TRP A 80 6.25 5.86 -11.24
CA TRP A 80 7.61 5.98 -11.75
C TRP A 80 8.13 4.61 -12.14
N THR A 81 9.02 4.55 -13.12
CA THR A 81 9.69 3.31 -13.51
C THR A 81 11.20 3.41 -13.39
N SER A 82 11.82 2.28 -13.09
CA SER A 82 13.27 2.11 -13.10
C SER A 82 13.62 0.70 -13.59
N THR A 83 14.84 0.51 -14.08
CA THR A 83 15.42 -0.82 -14.37
C THR A 83 16.60 -1.15 -13.44
N ASP A 84 17.04 -0.20 -12.62
CA ASP A 84 18.22 -0.31 -11.74
C ASP A 84 17.94 0.08 -10.29
N LYS A 85 16.70 0.47 -9.96
CA LYS A 85 16.23 0.97 -8.64
C LYS A 85 16.82 2.32 -8.21
N ILE A 86 17.61 2.95 -9.09
CA ILE A 86 18.33 4.20 -8.84
C ILE A 86 17.73 5.32 -9.69
N ASN A 87 17.64 5.10 -11.00
CA ASN A 87 17.15 6.07 -11.96
C ASN A 87 15.65 5.87 -12.15
N TRP A 88 14.85 6.79 -11.59
CA TRP A 88 13.39 6.74 -11.63
C TRP A 88 12.83 7.77 -12.60
N THR A 89 12.02 7.32 -13.55
CA THR A 89 11.35 8.18 -14.53
C THR A 89 9.86 8.23 -14.26
N PHE A 90 9.32 9.44 -14.01
CA PHE A 90 7.88 9.63 -13.89
C PHE A 90 7.19 9.25 -15.21
N GLN A 91 6.19 8.37 -15.13
CA GLN A 91 5.43 7.94 -16.29
C GLN A 91 4.14 8.73 -16.44
N ARG A 92 3.34 8.81 -15.37
CA ARG A 92 2.05 9.49 -15.33
C ARG A 92 1.41 9.50 -13.95
N MET A 93 0.34 10.27 -13.83
CA MET A 93 -0.68 10.06 -12.81
C MET A 93 -1.46 8.78 -13.10
N LEU A 94 -1.84 8.02 -12.06
CA LEU A 94 -2.65 6.82 -12.22
C LEU A 94 -4.08 7.16 -12.66
N PHE A 95 -4.63 8.28 -12.21
CA PHE A 95 -5.86 8.89 -12.71
C PHE A 95 -5.81 10.41 -12.49
N ASP A 96 -6.65 11.16 -13.20
CA ASP A 96 -6.74 12.62 -13.05
C ASP A 96 -7.45 12.99 -11.73
N PRO A 97 -6.79 13.70 -10.80
CA PRO A 97 -7.42 14.14 -9.56
C PRO A 97 -8.64 15.07 -9.76
N LEU A 98 -8.81 15.69 -10.93
CA LEU A 98 -9.97 16.51 -11.27
C LEU A 98 -11.12 15.71 -11.88
N SER A 99 -10.89 14.45 -12.24
CA SER A 99 -11.93 13.60 -12.83
C SER A 99 -13.01 13.18 -11.83
N ALA A 100 -14.15 12.74 -12.35
CA ALA A 100 -15.28 12.30 -11.56
C ALA A 100 -14.98 10.96 -10.84
N ASN A 101 -15.47 10.85 -9.61
CA ASN A 101 -15.61 9.63 -8.83
C ASN A 101 -17.05 9.10 -9.00
N PRO A 102 -17.30 8.19 -9.96
CA PRO A 102 -18.65 7.67 -10.19
C PRO A 102 -19.16 6.78 -9.04
N ALA A 103 -18.27 6.32 -8.16
CA ALA A 103 -18.59 5.40 -7.06
C ALA A 103 -18.68 6.10 -5.69
N SER A 104 -18.70 7.45 -5.66
CA SER A 104 -18.86 8.18 -4.41
C SER A 104 -20.18 7.79 -3.73
N PRO A 105 -20.15 7.39 -2.44
CA PRO A 105 -21.36 7.07 -1.70
C PRO A 105 -22.16 8.32 -1.28
N ILE A 106 -21.62 9.52 -1.51
CA ILE A 106 -22.20 10.78 -1.04
C ILE A 106 -22.85 11.56 -2.18
N ALA A 107 -22.11 11.70 -3.28
CA ALA A 107 -22.61 12.30 -4.50
C ALA A 107 -21.94 11.62 -5.69
N PRO A 108 -22.61 10.63 -6.32
CA PRO A 108 -22.06 9.96 -7.50
C PRO A 108 -21.63 10.96 -8.56
N GLY A 109 -20.36 10.91 -8.96
CA GLY A 109 -19.78 11.83 -9.93
C GLY A 109 -19.13 13.09 -9.33
N GLU A 110 -19.10 13.27 -8.00
CA GLU A 110 -18.22 14.29 -7.39
C GLU A 110 -16.76 14.05 -7.83
N SER A 111 -15.93 15.08 -7.92
CA SER A 111 -14.55 14.88 -8.35
C SER A 111 -13.71 14.20 -7.27
N TRP A 112 -12.60 13.57 -7.67
CA TRP A 112 -11.60 13.07 -6.71
C TRP A 112 -11.02 14.18 -5.83
N GLN A 113 -11.03 15.44 -6.27
CA GLN A 113 -10.73 16.58 -5.38
C GLN A 113 -11.73 16.71 -4.24
N VAL A 114 -13.02 16.49 -4.49
CA VAL A 114 -14.00 16.54 -3.41
C VAL A 114 -13.84 15.33 -2.51
N THR A 115 -13.74 14.11 -3.06
CA THR A 115 -13.60 12.88 -2.27
C THR A 115 -12.32 12.91 -1.41
N CYS A 116 -11.17 13.25 -2.01
CA CYS A 116 -9.86 13.21 -1.35
C CYS A 116 -9.46 14.53 -0.68
N GLY A 117 -9.92 15.68 -1.17
CA GLY A 117 -9.58 16.99 -0.60
C GLY A 117 -10.49 17.44 0.55
N PHE A 118 -11.62 16.76 0.79
CA PHE A 118 -12.59 17.14 1.82
C PHE A 118 -11.93 17.33 3.19
N GLY A 119 -12.01 18.55 3.74
CA GLY A 119 -11.47 18.88 5.06
C GLY A 119 -9.95 18.69 5.19
N GLY A 120 -9.22 18.56 4.08
CA GLY A 120 -7.80 18.18 4.09
C GLY A 120 -7.56 16.71 4.48
N ALA A 121 -8.56 15.84 4.35
CA ALA A 121 -8.47 14.43 4.77
C ALA A 121 -7.44 13.63 3.95
N GLY A 122 -7.32 13.91 2.65
CA GLY A 122 -6.45 13.21 1.72
C GLY A 122 -7.02 11.89 1.20
N CYS A 123 -6.35 11.36 0.18
CA CYS A 123 -6.36 9.93 -0.16
C CYS A 123 -4.91 9.47 -0.18
N PHE A 124 -4.64 8.26 0.32
CA PHE A 124 -3.28 7.78 0.56
C PHE A 124 -3.14 6.32 0.17
N ASN A 125 -1.92 5.83 0.39
CA ASN A 125 -1.62 4.41 0.48
C ASN A 125 -1.97 3.64 -0.81
N PRO A 126 -1.50 4.08 -1.99
CA PRO A 126 -1.78 3.39 -3.24
C PRO A 126 -1.14 2.01 -3.22
N ARG A 127 -1.96 0.97 -3.40
CA ARG A 127 -1.57 -0.43 -3.50
C ARG A 127 -1.94 -0.95 -4.87
N MET A 128 -0.93 -1.04 -5.74
CA MET A 128 -1.09 -1.69 -7.03
C MET A 128 -0.91 -3.21 -6.87
N VAL A 129 -1.90 -3.98 -7.32
CA VAL A 129 -1.87 -5.44 -7.32
C VAL A 129 -2.34 -5.97 -8.68
N GLN A 130 -1.85 -7.16 -9.07
CA GLN A 130 -2.35 -7.86 -10.24
C GLN A 130 -3.15 -9.08 -9.81
N ARG A 131 -4.41 -9.15 -10.22
CA ARG A 131 -5.27 -10.29 -9.95
C ARG A 131 -4.81 -11.51 -10.73
N ALA A 132 -4.55 -12.60 -10.01
CA ALA A 132 -3.89 -13.77 -10.59
C ALA A 132 -4.77 -14.58 -11.55
N SER A 133 -6.10 -14.48 -11.43
CA SER A 133 -7.04 -15.27 -12.25
C SER A 133 -7.16 -14.78 -13.69
N ASP A 134 -7.00 -13.48 -13.92
CA ASP A 134 -7.24 -12.84 -15.23
C ASP A 134 -6.20 -11.77 -15.60
N GLY A 135 -5.22 -11.52 -14.75
CA GLY A 135 -4.13 -10.58 -15.00
C GLY A 135 -4.53 -9.10 -14.88
N VAL A 136 -5.73 -8.81 -14.39
CA VAL A 136 -6.22 -7.43 -14.24
C VAL A 136 -5.41 -6.70 -13.17
N TRP A 137 -4.93 -5.51 -13.52
CA TRP A 137 -4.27 -4.60 -12.58
C TRP A 137 -5.31 -3.81 -11.80
N ILE A 138 -5.14 -3.73 -10.49
CA ILE A 138 -6.07 -3.08 -9.58
C ILE A 138 -5.28 -2.12 -8.68
N LEU A 139 -5.65 -0.85 -8.71
CA LEU A 139 -5.22 0.14 -7.74
C LEU A 139 -6.19 0.16 -6.57
N TRP A 140 -5.71 -0.14 -5.37
CA TRP A 140 -6.41 0.13 -4.12
C TRP A 140 -5.83 1.36 -3.44
N PHE A 141 -6.65 2.11 -2.71
CA PHE A 141 -6.21 3.22 -1.87
C PHE A 141 -7.25 3.53 -0.80
N ASN A 142 -6.84 4.26 0.25
CA ASN A 142 -7.78 4.77 1.26
C ASN A 142 -8.16 6.24 0.97
N ALA A 143 -9.39 6.58 1.29
CA ALA A 143 -10.03 7.87 1.19
C ALA A 143 -10.75 8.17 2.53
N PRO A 144 -10.00 8.54 3.60
CA PRO A 144 -10.55 8.74 4.94
C PRO A 144 -11.71 9.74 5.01
N GLY A 145 -11.79 10.69 4.07
CA GLY A 145 -12.87 11.67 3.97
C GLY A 145 -14.27 11.04 3.92
N ASP A 146 -14.45 9.92 3.22
CA ASP A 146 -15.76 9.25 3.12
C ASP A 146 -16.23 8.67 4.46
N TYR A 147 -15.30 8.05 5.20
CA TYR A 147 -15.58 7.55 6.54
C TYR A 147 -15.88 8.70 7.50
N ASN A 148 -15.11 9.78 7.44
CA ASN A 148 -15.31 10.94 8.31
C ASN A 148 -16.64 11.67 8.04
N ARG A 149 -17.11 11.68 6.78
CA ARG A 149 -18.36 12.34 6.39
C ARG A 149 -19.61 11.53 6.75
N ILE A 150 -19.60 10.23 6.47
CA ILE A 150 -20.82 9.40 6.55
C ILE A 150 -20.60 7.98 7.09
N GLY A 151 -19.39 7.63 7.54
CA GLY A 151 -19.07 6.29 8.03
C GLY A 151 -19.01 5.20 6.94
N ALA A 152 -18.90 5.58 5.66
CA ALA A 152 -18.70 4.61 4.58
C ALA A 152 -17.29 3.98 4.65
N ASN A 153 -17.12 2.76 4.13
CA ASN A 153 -15.80 2.14 4.02
C ASN A 153 -14.82 3.11 3.34
N ALA A 154 -13.68 3.39 3.95
CA ALA A 154 -12.79 4.45 3.45
C ALA A 154 -11.84 3.97 2.35
N TYR A 155 -12.26 3.04 1.50
CA TYR A 155 -11.40 2.46 0.47
C TYR A 155 -12.03 2.58 -0.91
N TYR A 156 -11.19 2.50 -1.94
CA TYR A 156 -11.58 2.38 -3.34
C TYR A 156 -10.68 1.36 -4.01
N ALA A 157 -11.24 0.67 -5.01
CA ALA A 157 -10.50 -0.19 -5.92
C ALA A 157 -10.79 0.25 -7.36
N MET A 158 -9.75 0.38 -8.17
CA MET A 158 -9.86 0.76 -9.58
C MET A 158 -9.17 -0.24 -10.47
N GLY A 159 -9.85 -0.71 -11.50
CA GLY A 159 -9.18 -1.47 -12.55
C GLY A 159 -8.32 -0.57 -13.44
N CYS A 160 -7.18 -1.08 -13.88
CA CYS A 160 -6.16 -0.35 -14.63
C CYS A 160 -5.81 -1.04 -15.95
N ALA A 161 -5.32 -0.25 -16.90
CA ALA A 161 -4.87 -0.75 -18.21
C ALA A 161 -3.64 -1.65 -18.13
N GLY A 162 -2.83 -1.51 -17.08
CA GLY A 162 -1.55 -2.16 -16.89
C GLY A 162 -0.83 -1.66 -15.64
N PRO A 163 0.43 -2.09 -15.40
CA PRO A 163 1.19 -1.67 -14.22
C PRO A 163 1.50 -0.18 -14.22
N ALA A 164 1.57 0.49 -15.39
CA ALA A 164 1.75 1.95 -15.44
C ALA A 164 0.42 2.74 -15.41
N GLY A 165 -0.72 2.07 -15.23
CA GLY A 165 -2.03 2.68 -15.46
C GLY A 165 -2.30 2.98 -16.95
N PRO A 166 -3.23 3.90 -17.27
CA PRO A 166 -4.10 4.62 -16.33
C PRO A 166 -5.06 3.66 -15.61
N CYS A 167 -5.74 4.16 -14.58
CA CYS A 167 -6.72 3.46 -13.77
C CYS A 167 -8.06 4.20 -13.81
N GLY A 168 -9.15 3.48 -13.53
CA GLY A 168 -10.49 4.06 -13.51
C GLY A 168 -11.20 4.03 -14.86
N PRO A 169 -12.35 4.73 -15.00
CA PRO A 169 -13.20 4.65 -16.17
C PRO A 169 -12.46 5.14 -17.42
N GLY A 170 -12.58 4.41 -18.52
CA GLY A 170 -11.89 4.73 -19.77
C GLY A 170 -10.44 4.24 -19.85
N ALA A 171 -9.90 3.58 -18.79
CA ALA A 171 -8.59 2.94 -18.83
C ALA A 171 -8.54 1.61 -19.62
N GLY A 172 -9.45 1.42 -20.58
CA GLY A 172 -9.57 0.19 -21.37
C GLY A 172 -10.56 -0.83 -20.78
N PRO A 173 -10.48 -2.11 -21.19
CA PRO A 173 -11.51 -3.13 -20.92
C PRO A 173 -11.79 -3.41 -19.44
N HIS A 174 -10.83 -3.10 -18.57
CA HIS A 174 -10.94 -3.30 -17.12
C HIS A 174 -11.03 -1.99 -16.35
N GLY A 175 -11.09 -0.84 -17.04
CA GLY A 175 -11.18 0.46 -16.41
C GLY A 175 -12.49 0.64 -15.64
N SER A 176 -12.41 0.65 -14.32
CA SER A 176 -13.57 0.72 -13.42
C SER A 176 -13.21 1.45 -12.11
N VAL A 177 -14.23 1.91 -11.39
CA VAL A 177 -14.12 2.35 -9.99
C VAL A 177 -15.12 1.55 -9.19
N HIS A 178 -14.65 0.99 -8.09
CA HIS A 178 -15.46 0.22 -7.17
C HIS A 178 -15.31 0.77 -5.76
N LYS A 179 -16.44 0.92 -5.07
CA LYS A 179 -16.49 1.21 -3.63
C LYS A 179 -16.62 -0.12 -2.89
N PRO A 180 -15.56 -0.61 -2.22
CA PRO A 180 -15.59 -1.89 -1.55
C PRO A 180 -16.64 -1.95 -0.44
N ASN A 181 -17.37 -3.06 -0.35
CA ASN A 181 -18.14 -3.41 0.82
C ASN A 181 -17.26 -4.26 1.75
N LEU A 182 -16.79 -3.69 2.87
CA LEU A 182 -15.96 -4.38 3.86
C LEU A 182 -16.69 -4.43 5.21
N TRP A 183 -16.59 -5.56 5.92
CA TRP A 183 -17.34 -5.84 7.15
C TRP A 183 -16.48 -5.85 8.40
N THR A 184 -15.25 -6.36 8.29
CA THR A 184 -14.29 -6.47 9.40
C THR A 184 -13.23 -5.38 9.29
N VAL A 185 -12.70 -5.12 8.09
CA VAL A 185 -11.77 -4.01 7.81
C VAL A 185 -12.55 -2.80 7.30
N PHE A 186 -13.51 -2.34 8.10
CA PHE A 186 -14.46 -1.31 7.67
C PHE A 186 -14.04 0.13 7.97
N GLY A 187 -12.89 0.31 8.64
CA GLY A 187 -12.39 1.61 9.09
C GLY A 187 -11.81 2.48 7.98
N ASN A 188 -10.91 3.38 8.38
CA ASN A 188 -10.30 4.39 7.50
C ASN A 188 -8.77 4.43 7.52
N GLY A 189 -8.13 3.52 8.26
CA GLY A 189 -6.68 3.54 8.42
C GLY A 189 -5.93 2.93 7.24
N ASP A 190 -4.61 2.93 7.39
CA ASP A 190 -3.68 2.29 6.46
C ASP A 190 -3.96 0.79 6.30
N PHE A 191 -3.54 0.25 5.16
CA PHE A 191 -3.84 -1.13 4.80
C PHE A 191 -2.77 -1.74 3.88
N ASP A 192 -2.84 -3.05 3.72
CA ASP A 192 -2.13 -3.77 2.67
C ASP A 192 -2.99 -4.92 2.14
N LEU A 193 -2.66 -5.39 0.94
CA LEU A 193 -3.29 -6.52 0.26
C LEU A 193 -2.33 -7.68 0.12
N VAL A 194 -2.79 -8.85 0.54
CA VAL A 194 -1.99 -10.07 0.62
C VAL A 194 -2.64 -11.16 -0.18
N ASN A 195 -1.94 -11.67 -1.19
CA ASN A 195 -2.34 -12.89 -1.86
C ASN A 195 -1.74 -14.09 -1.12
N ASP A 196 -2.58 -14.81 -0.36
CA ASP A 196 -2.18 -16.01 0.38
C ASP A 196 -2.33 -17.31 -0.45
N GLY A 197 -2.19 -17.19 -1.77
CA GLY A 197 -2.24 -18.31 -2.70
C GLY A 197 -3.62 -18.99 -2.70
N ALA A 198 -3.64 -20.31 -2.48
CA ALA A 198 -4.87 -21.09 -2.48
C ALA A 198 -5.84 -20.70 -1.35
N ASN A 199 -5.36 -20.01 -0.30
CA ASN A 199 -6.20 -19.54 0.80
C ASN A 199 -6.97 -18.26 0.47
N GLY A 200 -6.75 -17.67 -0.71
CA GLY A 200 -7.41 -16.45 -1.18
C GLY A 200 -6.60 -15.18 -0.94
N VAL A 201 -7.24 -14.05 -1.19
CA VAL A 201 -6.65 -12.71 -1.02
C VAL A 201 -7.28 -12.03 0.17
N TYR A 202 -6.49 -11.26 0.89
CA TYR A 202 -6.90 -10.60 2.12
C TYR A 202 -6.50 -9.13 2.10
N ILE A 203 -7.32 -8.31 2.74
CA ILE A 203 -6.95 -6.98 3.20
C ILE A 203 -6.61 -7.06 4.69
N VAL A 204 -5.50 -6.46 5.09
CA VAL A 204 -5.20 -6.15 6.49
C VAL A 204 -5.25 -4.65 6.65
N GLY A 205 -5.91 -4.15 7.68
CA GLY A 205 -6.08 -2.71 7.86
C GLY A 205 -6.09 -2.26 9.32
N THR A 206 -5.64 -1.03 9.50
CA THR A 206 -5.69 -0.28 10.75
C THR A 206 -7.12 0.19 11.00
N MET A 207 -7.63 -0.15 12.18
CA MET A 207 -8.97 0.22 12.62
C MET A 207 -8.95 1.52 13.43
N ALA A 208 -10.11 2.15 13.59
CA ALA A 208 -10.24 3.41 14.32
C ALA A 208 -9.83 3.32 15.80
N ASP A 209 -9.83 2.12 16.38
CA ASP A 209 -9.34 1.84 17.74
C ASP A 209 -7.82 1.52 17.79
N GLN A 210 -7.11 1.78 16.69
CA GLN A 210 -5.66 1.54 16.52
C GLN A 210 -5.25 0.08 16.73
N THR A 211 -6.15 -0.84 16.41
CA THR A 211 -5.86 -2.27 16.28
C THR A 211 -5.78 -2.66 14.80
N LEU A 212 -5.28 -3.85 14.52
CA LEU A 212 -5.27 -4.41 13.16
C LEU A 212 -6.37 -5.44 12.99
N SER A 213 -7.02 -5.44 11.83
CA SER A 213 -8.02 -6.42 11.43
C SER A 213 -7.71 -6.98 10.05
N VAL A 214 -8.21 -8.18 9.76
CA VAL A 214 -8.05 -8.86 8.47
C VAL A 214 -9.39 -9.29 7.88
N GLU A 215 -9.56 -8.93 6.62
CA GLU A 215 -10.63 -9.20 5.64
C GLU A 215 -10.31 -10.22 4.56
N GLN A 216 -11.01 -11.34 4.36
CA GLN A 216 -10.87 -12.03 3.06
C GLN A 216 -11.58 -11.21 1.98
N LEU A 217 -10.95 -11.05 0.82
CA LEU A 217 -11.55 -10.43 -0.35
C LEU A 217 -12.23 -11.46 -1.28
N ASP A 218 -13.24 -11.01 -2.00
CA ASP A 218 -13.95 -11.78 -3.02
C ASP A 218 -13.04 -12.15 -4.21
N VAL A 219 -13.56 -12.98 -5.12
CA VAL A 219 -12.81 -13.43 -6.31
C VAL A 219 -12.37 -12.28 -7.21
N TRP A 220 -13.04 -11.13 -7.13
CA TRP A 220 -12.70 -9.92 -7.88
C TRP A 220 -11.66 -9.06 -7.16
N TRP A 221 -11.31 -9.38 -5.92
CA TRP A 221 -10.37 -8.63 -5.09
C TRP A 221 -10.83 -7.17 -4.92
N THR A 222 -12.15 -6.97 -4.79
CA THR A 222 -12.77 -5.63 -4.69
C THR A 222 -13.79 -5.50 -3.57
N ASN A 223 -14.28 -6.60 -3.00
CA ASN A 223 -15.15 -6.59 -1.81
C ASN A 223 -14.64 -7.55 -0.75
N GLY A 224 -15.09 -7.35 0.49
CA GLY A 224 -14.90 -8.31 1.57
C GLY A 224 -15.91 -9.44 1.48
N VAL A 225 -15.48 -10.64 1.86
CA VAL A 225 -16.37 -11.79 2.04
C VAL A 225 -17.01 -11.69 3.42
N ARG A 226 -18.32 -11.41 3.46
CA ARG A 226 -19.06 -11.25 4.71
C ARG A 226 -18.86 -12.45 5.63
N GLY A 227 -18.48 -12.17 6.88
CA GLY A 227 -18.27 -13.19 7.92
C GLY A 227 -16.92 -13.90 7.83
N VAL A 228 -16.05 -13.56 6.87
CA VAL A 228 -14.72 -14.14 6.74
C VAL A 228 -13.66 -13.08 7.03
N GLY A 229 -13.42 -12.88 8.31
CA GLY A 229 -12.43 -11.91 8.82
C GLY A 229 -12.11 -12.14 10.29
N LYS A 230 -11.10 -11.44 10.77
CA LYS A 230 -10.68 -11.46 12.18
C LYS A 230 -10.27 -10.06 12.63
N SER A 231 -10.88 -9.59 13.71
CA SER A 231 -10.51 -8.32 14.34
C SER A 231 -9.42 -8.49 15.40
N ARG A 232 -8.71 -7.41 15.68
CA ARG A 232 -7.70 -7.31 16.75
C ARG A 232 -6.65 -8.43 16.70
N ILE A 233 -6.09 -8.64 15.50
CA ILE A 233 -5.08 -9.69 15.29
C ILE A 233 -3.86 -9.44 16.17
N GLY A 234 -3.33 -10.52 16.76
CA GLY A 234 -2.14 -10.48 17.63
C GLY A 234 -2.30 -9.72 18.95
N ALA A 235 -3.52 -9.34 19.33
CA ALA A 235 -3.79 -8.44 20.46
C ALA A 235 -2.97 -7.13 20.38
N LEU A 236 -2.64 -6.70 19.16
CA LEU A 236 -1.89 -5.48 18.92
C LEU A 236 -2.78 -4.26 19.13
N THR A 237 -2.24 -3.24 19.79
CA THR A 237 -2.91 -1.99 20.11
C THR A 237 -1.96 -0.81 19.88
N SER A 238 -2.51 0.34 19.52
CA SER A 238 -1.73 1.54 19.19
C SER A 238 -0.75 1.28 18.05
N VAL A 239 -1.20 0.61 16.98
CA VAL A 239 -0.37 0.26 15.82
C VAL A 239 -1.02 0.71 14.51
N GLU A 240 -0.22 0.85 13.44
CA GLU A 240 -0.72 1.14 12.10
C GLU A 240 0.19 0.64 10.97
N SER A 241 -0.07 1.09 9.74
CA SER A 241 0.71 0.76 8.55
C SER A 241 1.02 -0.74 8.39
N PRO A 242 0.01 -1.62 8.44
CA PRO A 242 0.26 -3.05 8.36
C PRO A 242 0.76 -3.40 6.97
N SER A 243 1.75 -4.29 6.90
CA SER A 243 2.08 -4.98 5.66
C SER A 243 2.45 -6.42 5.93
N VAL A 244 2.17 -7.31 4.97
CA VAL A 244 2.35 -8.74 5.20
C VAL A 244 3.04 -9.41 4.02
N PHE A 245 3.91 -10.35 4.35
CA PHE A 245 4.48 -11.27 3.38
C PHE A 245 4.52 -12.69 3.90
N ARG A 246 4.73 -13.64 2.99
CA ARG A 246 4.94 -15.04 3.34
C ARG A 246 6.39 -15.43 3.07
N ALA A 247 6.99 -16.12 4.04
CA ALA A 247 8.29 -16.75 3.89
C ALA A 247 8.28 -18.13 4.57
N GLY A 248 8.57 -19.16 3.78
CA GLY A 248 8.44 -20.54 4.22
C GLY A 248 7.01 -20.85 4.71
N PRO A 249 6.85 -21.48 5.88
CA PRO A 249 5.52 -21.86 6.37
C PRO A 249 4.76 -20.69 7.03
N TYR A 250 5.41 -19.55 7.25
CA TYR A 250 4.83 -18.44 8.01
C TYR A 250 4.42 -17.27 7.12
N LEU A 251 3.38 -16.58 7.55
CA LEU A 251 3.13 -15.18 7.21
C LEU A 251 3.78 -14.30 8.28
N TYR A 252 4.32 -13.17 7.87
CA TYR A 252 4.91 -12.14 8.70
C TYR A 252 4.18 -10.85 8.44
N LEU A 253 3.84 -10.14 9.51
CA LEU A 253 3.19 -8.85 9.52
C LEU A 253 4.18 -7.85 10.11
N THR A 254 4.48 -6.77 9.39
CA THR A 254 5.15 -5.58 9.92
C THR A 254 4.11 -4.48 10.16
N TYR A 255 4.38 -3.60 11.13
CA TYR A 255 3.50 -2.50 11.50
C TYR A 255 4.29 -1.41 12.21
N SER A 256 3.79 -0.17 12.12
CA SER A 256 4.23 0.94 12.95
C SER A 256 3.74 0.77 14.40
N SER A 257 4.60 1.07 15.37
CA SER A 257 4.35 0.98 16.80
C SER A 257 5.14 2.08 17.55
N PRO A 258 4.50 3.14 18.07
CA PRO A 258 3.06 3.36 18.09
C PRO A 258 2.50 3.87 16.75
N ASN A 259 1.18 3.85 16.59
CA ASN A 259 0.47 4.65 15.59
C ASN A 259 0.87 6.13 15.73
N CYS A 260 1.39 6.71 14.64
CA CYS A 260 1.99 8.03 14.63
C CYS A 260 2.09 8.59 13.20
N ALA A 261 1.08 9.34 12.78
CA ALA A 261 1.08 9.96 11.46
C ALA A 261 2.22 10.96 11.27
N PHE A 262 3.01 10.79 10.20
CA PHE A 262 4.16 11.63 9.84
C PHE A 262 5.24 11.75 10.91
N CYS A 263 5.38 10.72 11.75
CA CYS A 263 6.42 10.66 12.75
C CYS A 263 7.75 10.20 12.15
N SER A 264 8.85 10.67 12.71
CA SER A 264 10.22 10.41 12.26
C SER A 264 10.96 9.43 13.18
N SER A 265 10.25 8.75 14.08
CA SER A 265 10.86 7.91 15.12
C SER A 265 9.89 6.89 15.73
N ASP A 266 8.86 6.47 14.99
CA ASP A 266 8.04 5.33 15.40
C ASP A 266 8.82 4.01 15.24
N GLY A 267 8.48 3.01 16.04
CA GLY A 267 9.08 1.70 15.92
C GLY A 267 8.45 0.89 14.79
N THR A 268 9.23 0.01 14.16
CA THR A 268 8.67 -1.07 13.35
C THR A 268 8.56 -2.31 14.23
N GLY A 269 7.33 -2.76 14.48
CA GLY A 269 7.03 -4.04 15.13
C GLY A 269 6.77 -5.15 14.11
N TRP A 270 6.78 -6.39 14.59
CA TRP A 270 6.37 -7.53 13.78
C TRP A 270 5.59 -8.60 14.53
N ALA A 271 4.80 -9.36 13.78
CA ALA A 271 4.13 -10.58 14.22
C ALA A 271 4.20 -11.66 13.14
N ARG A 272 3.95 -12.92 13.50
CA ARG A 272 3.85 -14.01 12.51
C ARG A 272 2.65 -14.93 12.74
N SER A 273 2.22 -15.59 11.68
CA SER A 273 1.19 -16.64 11.73
C SER A 273 1.59 -17.88 10.92
N ALA A 274 1.46 -19.06 11.53
CA ALA A 274 1.56 -20.35 10.85
C ALA A 274 0.23 -20.80 10.24
N GLY A 275 -0.90 -20.23 10.71
CA GLY A 275 -2.26 -20.65 10.36
C GLY A 275 -2.88 -19.90 9.19
N GLY A 276 -2.08 -19.16 8.41
CA GLY A 276 -2.60 -18.27 7.36
C GLY A 276 -3.10 -16.93 7.92
N MET A 277 -3.71 -16.12 7.05
CA MET A 277 -4.15 -14.76 7.38
C MET A 277 -5.18 -14.70 8.53
N LEU A 278 -6.07 -15.69 8.62
CA LEU A 278 -7.09 -15.80 9.68
C LEU A 278 -6.59 -16.55 10.92
N GLY A 279 -5.35 -17.02 10.90
CA GLY A 279 -4.73 -17.78 11.99
C GLY A 279 -4.45 -16.95 13.24
N THR A 280 -3.82 -17.57 14.23
CA THR A 280 -3.27 -16.86 15.37
C THR A 280 -2.03 -16.10 14.94
N TRP A 281 -1.96 -14.83 15.30
CA TRP A 281 -0.80 -13.97 15.09
C TRP A 281 -0.06 -13.84 16.40
N THR A 282 1.24 -14.11 16.38
CA THR A 282 2.11 -14.02 17.56
C THR A 282 3.09 -12.87 17.36
N PRO A 283 3.03 -11.79 18.18
CA PRO A 283 4.00 -10.71 18.14
C PRO A 283 5.42 -11.20 18.43
N GLY A 284 6.39 -10.65 17.70
CA GLY A 284 7.81 -11.00 17.83
C GLY A 284 8.69 -9.87 18.35
N GLY A 285 8.11 -8.71 18.69
CA GLY A 285 8.83 -7.54 19.21
C GLY A 285 9.07 -6.47 18.15
N LEU A 286 10.07 -5.63 18.38
CA LEU A 286 10.46 -4.56 17.46
C LEU A 286 11.61 -5.03 16.55
N LEU A 287 11.50 -4.71 15.27
CA LEU A 287 12.60 -4.77 14.29
C LEU A 287 13.48 -3.52 14.40
N SER A 288 12.88 -2.39 14.74
CA SER A 288 13.59 -1.13 15.01
C SER A 288 12.73 -0.27 15.94
N SER A 289 13.36 0.48 16.85
CA SER A 289 12.66 1.43 17.74
C SER A 289 12.43 2.80 17.09
N GLN A 290 13.07 3.08 15.96
CA GLN A 290 12.97 4.35 15.23
C GLN A 290 12.65 4.16 13.75
N SER A 291 12.50 2.91 13.31
CA SER A 291 12.17 2.53 11.94
C SER A 291 12.98 3.31 10.90
N CYS A 292 14.31 3.25 11.01
CA CYS A 292 15.22 3.97 10.12
C CYS A 292 14.91 5.48 10.02
N THR A 293 14.53 6.13 11.13
CA THR A 293 14.11 7.54 11.22
C THR A 293 12.85 7.91 10.43
N GLY A 294 11.95 6.94 10.23
CA GLY A 294 10.71 7.12 9.49
C GLY A 294 9.62 6.18 9.97
N GLN A 295 8.59 5.98 9.15
CA GLN A 295 7.46 5.09 9.42
C GLN A 295 7.41 3.93 8.41
N PRO A 296 7.25 2.66 8.83
CA PRO A 296 7.05 1.54 7.89
C PRO A 296 5.72 1.68 7.15
N ARG A 297 5.64 1.20 5.91
CA ARG A 297 4.44 1.34 5.06
C ARG A 297 4.05 0.05 4.37
N THR A 298 5.02 -0.61 3.73
CA THR A 298 4.76 -1.75 2.87
C THR A 298 6.00 -2.59 2.67
N LEU A 299 5.80 -3.89 2.65
CA LEU A 299 6.78 -4.86 2.19
C LEU A 299 6.75 -4.96 0.66
N ASN A 300 7.92 -4.96 0.07
CA ASN A 300 8.15 -5.03 -1.37
C ASN A 300 9.06 -6.21 -1.69
N PHE A 301 8.80 -6.87 -2.80
CA PHE A 301 9.64 -7.95 -3.29
C PHE A 301 10.35 -7.49 -4.56
N LEU A 302 11.64 -7.22 -4.43
CA LEU A 302 12.49 -6.72 -5.51
C LEU A 302 13.59 -7.74 -5.74
N ASP A 303 13.68 -8.26 -6.97
CA ASP A 303 14.62 -9.33 -7.33
C ASP A 303 14.47 -10.59 -6.46
N GLY A 304 13.25 -10.84 -5.97
CA GLY A 304 12.94 -11.94 -5.06
C GLY A 304 13.36 -11.71 -3.61
N LEU A 305 13.86 -10.52 -3.26
CA LEU A 305 14.26 -10.15 -1.91
C LEU A 305 13.22 -9.23 -1.26
N PRO A 306 12.89 -9.43 0.03
CA PRO A 306 11.95 -8.59 0.76
C PRO A 306 12.60 -7.29 1.27
N TYR A 307 11.90 -6.18 1.09
CA TYR A 307 12.25 -4.85 1.57
C TYR A 307 11.08 -4.21 2.29
N GLU A 308 11.31 -3.63 3.48
CA GLU A 308 10.34 -2.74 4.12
C GLU A 308 10.52 -1.33 3.53
N TRP A 309 9.45 -0.79 2.95
CA TRP A 309 9.38 0.63 2.60
C TRP A 309 9.13 1.43 3.87
N ILE A 310 9.99 2.40 4.09
CA ILE A 310 9.90 3.36 5.17
C ILE A 310 9.84 4.76 4.56
N ASP A 311 8.76 5.49 4.83
CA ASP A 311 8.73 6.92 4.54
C ASP A 311 9.47 7.65 5.67
N GLN A 312 10.60 8.27 5.34
CA GLN A 312 11.32 9.17 6.22
C GLN A 312 10.65 10.55 6.14
N TRP A 313 9.47 10.63 6.77
CA TRP A 313 8.65 11.83 6.81
C TRP A 313 9.46 13.04 7.26
N THR A 314 9.20 14.18 6.61
CA THR A 314 9.83 15.45 6.99
C THR A 314 9.49 15.79 8.44
N PRO A 315 10.44 16.37 9.22
CA PRO A 315 10.31 16.45 10.67
C PRO A 315 9.03 17.10 11.18
N SER A 316 8.51 16.58 12.30
CA SER A 316 7.46 17.16 13.17
C SER A 316 6.09 17.40 12.54
N GLY A 317 5.62 16.50 11.67
CA GLY A 317 4.23 16.56 11.19
C GLY A 317 3.98 17.68 10.19
N ALA A 318 5.00 18.06 9.41
CA ALA A 318 4.80 18.94 8.26
C ALA A 318 3.67 18.36 7.39
N PRO A 319 2.63 19.15 7.06
CA PRO A 319 1.47 18.58 6.40
C PRO A 319 1.70 18.28 4.92
N ASN A 320 2.77 18.82 4.32
CA ASN A 320 3.22 18.49 2.98
C ASN A 320 4.48 17.63 3.05
N GLN A 321 4.42 16.44 2.46
CA GLN A 321 5.49 15.46 2.52
C GLN A 321 6.23 15.30 1.18
N ALA A 322 6.13 16.27 0.26
CA ALA A 322 6.64 16.11 -1.11
C ALA A 322 8.14 15.82 -1.22
N ILE A 323 8.92 16.20 -0.20
CA ILE A 323 10.37 16.04 -0.13
C ILE A 323 10.82 14.97 0.87
N ALA A 324 9.90 14.20 1.45
CA ALA A 324 10.26 13.08 2.31
C ALA A 324 11.10 12.06 1.52
N ASN A 325 12.05 11.43 2.19
CA ASN A 325 12.84 10.37 1.55
C ASN A 325 12.12 9.04 1.71
N ILE A 326 12.40 8.12 0.80
CA ILE A 326 11.95 6.73 0.88
C ILE A 326 13.18 5.90 1.21
N HIS A 327 13.12 5.13 2.30
CA HIS A 327 14.14 4.16 2.68
C HIS A 327 13.60 2.76 2.43
N LEU A 328 14.34 1.93 1.71
CA LEU A 328 14.03 0.52 1.52
C LEU A 328 14.99 -0.29 2.38
N GLU A 329 14.47 -0.81 3.49
CA GLU A 329 15.22 -1.57 4.46
C GLU A 329 15.18 -3.07 4.11
N GLY A 330 16.35 -3.71 4.05
CA GLY A 330 16.44 -5.13 3.83
C GLY A 330 15.79 -5.93 4.95
N VAL A 331 14.90 -6.86 4.59
CA VAL A 331 14.24 -7.73 5.58
C VAL A 331 14.96 -9.07 5.63
N HIS A 332 15.35 -9.50 6.83
CA HIS A 332 16.13 -10.72 7.03
C HIS A 332 15.46 -11.66 8.03
N LEU A 333 15.66 -12.96 7.82
CA LEU A 333 15.21 -14.01 8.71
C LEU A 333 16.44 -14.75 9.27
N ASP A 334 16.39 -15.11 10.56
CA ASP A 334 17.34 -16.04 11.15
C ASP A 334 17.07 -17.49 10.70
N SER A 335 17.93 -18.42 11.13
CA SER A 335 17.78 -19.86 10.83
C SER A 335 16.51 -20.50 11.43
N SER A 336 15.88 -19.83 12.40
CA SER A 336 14.63 -20.25 13.02
C SER A 336 13.40 -19.59 12.37
N GLY A 337 13.59 -18.76 11.35
CA GLY A 337 12.54 -18.00 10.70
C GLY A 337 11.96 -16.89 11.58
N ASN A 338 12.75 -16.28 12.47
CA ASN A 338 12.38 -15.01 13.10
C ASN A 338 12.93 -13.86 12.28
N LEU A 339 12.20 -12.74 12.23
CA LEU A 339 12.73 -11.53 11.62
C LEU A 339 13.88 -10.99 12.47
N LEU A 340 14.97 -10.63 11.80
CA LEU A 340 16.10 -9.96 12.42
C LEU A 340 15.85 -8.45 12.50
N PRO A 341 16.42 -7.77 13.51
CA PRO A 341 16.39 -6.32 13.56
C PRO A 341 16.90 -5.67 12.27
N PHE A 342 16.38 -4.50 11.95
CA PHE A 342 16.86 -3.69 10.83
C PHE A 342 18.33 -3.27 11.05
N GLY A 343 19.06 -3.12 9.95
CA GLY A 343 20.48 -2.76 9.89
C GLY A 343 20.74 -1.27 9.70
N CYS A 344 19.70 -0.52 9.34
CA CYS A 344 19.61 0.91 9.64
C CYS A 344 19.52 1.14 11.17
#